data_AF-A0A4V1RNB5-F1
#
_entry.id   AF-A0A4V1RNB5-F1
#
_cell.length_a   1.000
_cell.length_b   1.000
_cell.length_c   1.000
_cell.angle_alpha   90.00
_cell.angle_beta   90.00
_cell.angle_gamma   90.00
#
_symmetry.space_group_name_H-M   'P 1'
#
loop_
_entity.id
_entity.type
_entity.pdbx_description
1 polymer ?
#
loop_
_entity_poly.entity_id
_entity_poly.type
_entity_poly.pdbx_seq_one_letter_code
_entity_poly.pdbx_strand_id
1 'polypeptide(L)'
;SGYGREGPMGNEPGYDVMLQAFSGMISTMGQRNGAPARVSFSPVDLGTGMHATSGILAGLMNRGNTGEGCYVEVSLLDTAMG
;
A
#
# COMPACT_ATOMS: atom_id res chain seq x y z
N SER A 1 -5.88 -3.64 -2.71
CA SER A 1 -5.78 -5.06 -2.26
C SER A 1 -4.53 -5.21 -1.38
N GLY A 2 -4.23 -6.41 -0.89
CA GLY A 2 -2.98 -6.67 -0.18
C GLY A 2 -1.76 -6.60 -1.10
N TYR A 3 -1.68 -7.51 -2.06
CA TYR A 3 -0.50 -7.73 -2.91
C TYR A 3 -0.70 -7.34 -4.39
N GLY A 4 -1.76 -6.61 -4.72
CA GLY A 4 -2.23 -6.44 -6.10
C GLY A 4 -3.24 -7.52 -6.48
N ARG A 5 -3.91 -7.39 -7.62
CA ARG A 5 -4.82 -8.44 -8.14
C ARG A 5 -4.12 -9.46 -9.03
N GLU A 6 -2.97 -9.08 -9.57
CA GLU A 6 -2.16 -9.91 -10.46
C GLU A 6 -0.98 -10.55 -9.72
N GLY A 7 -0.35 -11.51 -10.37
CA GLY A 7 0.82 -12.19 -9.82
C GLY A 7 0.50 -13.28 -8.78
N PRO A 8 1.55 -13.92 -8.24
CA PRO A 8 1.43 -15.17 -7.47
C PRO A 8 0.67 -15.01 -6.15
N MET A 9 0.60 -13.80 -5.59
CA MET A 9 -0.08 -13.50 -4.33
C MET A 9 -1.39 -12.71 -4.50
N GLY A 10 -1.91 -12.58 -5.73
CA GLY A 10 -3.05 -11.70 -6.02
C GLY A 10 -4.34 -12.02 -5.26
N ASN A 11 -4.50 -13.27 -4.80
CA ASN A 11 -5.64 -13.73 -3.98
C ASN A 11 -5.31 -13.89 -2.50
N GLU A 12 -4.08 -13.58 -2.09
CA GLU A 12 -3.66 -13.73 -0.70
C GLU A 12 -4.13 -12.54 0.15
N PRO A 13 -4.50 -12.78 1.43
CA PRO A 13 -4.83 -11.70 2.34
C PRO A 13 -3.57 -10.88 2.66
N GLY A 14 -3.67 -9.56 2.51
CA GLY A 14 -2.61 -8.64 2.94
C GLY A 14 -3.11 -7.72 4.04
N TYR A 15 -2.36 -7.69 5.14
CA TYR A 15 -2.57 -6.77 6.26
C TYR A 15 -1.32 -5.91 6.43
N ASP A 16 -1.49 -4.68 6.92
CA ASP A 16 -0.39 -3.74 7.14
C ASP A 16 0.85 -4.37 7.80
N VAL A 17 0.67 -5.09 8.91
CA VAL A 17 1.79 -5.76 9.62
C VAL A 17 2.52 -6.79 8.76
N MET A 18 1.81 -7.51 7.90
CA MET A 18 2.42 -8.45 6.97
C MET A 18 3.27 -7.71 5.94
N LEU A 19 2.77 -6.59 5.42
CA LEU A 19 3.50 -5.79 4.44
C LEU A 19 4.68 -5.03 5.05
N GLN A 20 4.59 -4.59 6.32
CA GLN A 20 5.75 -4.06 7.05
C GLN A 20 6.87 -5.11 7.15
N ALA A 21 6.53 -6.38 7.38
CA ALA A 21 7.51 -7.45 7.40
C ALA A 21 8.05 -7.74 5.98
N PHE A 22 7.13 -7.88 5.03
CA PHE A 22 7.43 -8.30 3.66
C PHE A 22 8.29 -7.29 2.89
N SER A 23 8.06 -5.99 3.07
CA SER A 23 8.85 -4.93 2.43
C SER A 23 10.23 -4.71 3.09
N GLY A 24 10.53 -5.43 4.18
CA GLY A 24 11.75 -5.24 4.95
C GLY A 24 11.71 -4.04 5.89
N MET A 25 10.58 -3.34 6.04
CA MET A 25 10.44 -2.23 7.00
C MET A 25 10.80 -2.67 8.43
N ILE A 26 10.36 -3.86 8.85
CA ILE A 26 10.70 -4.40 10.18
C ILE A 26 12.21 -4.58 10.38
N SER A 27 12.99 -4.81 9.31
CA SER A 27 14.44 -4.98 9.41
C SER A 27 15.18 -3.70 9.80
N THR A 28 14.55 -2.52 9.62
CA THR A 28 15.15 -1.21 9.92
C THR A 28 14.69 -0.66 11.27
N MET A 29 13.83 -1.39 11.98
CA MET A 29 13.17 -0.94 13.20
C MET A 29 13.57 -1.77 14.42
N GLY A 30 13.53 -1.13 15.59
CA GLY A 30 13.93 -1.75 16.86
C GLY A 30 15.32 -1.31 17.32
N GLN A 31 15.87 -2.00 18.32
CA GLN A 31 17.19 -1.69 18.86
C GLN A 31 18.28 -2.41 18.08
N ARG A 32 19.47 -1.79 18.00
CA ARG A 32 20.66 -2.43 17.45
C ARG A 32 21.00 -3.69 18.27
N ASN A 33 21.02 -4.85 17.63
CA ASN A 33 21.17 -6.18 18.25
C ASN A 33 19.99 -6.59 19.18
N GLY A 34 18.86 -5.90 19.11
CA GLY A 34 17.63 -6.26 19.83
C GLY A 34 16.64 -7.02 18.95
N ALA A 35 15.47 -7.34 19.51
CA ALA A 35 14.38 -7.94 18.73
C ALA A 35 13.84 -6.93 17.69
N PRO A 36 13.43 -7.40 16.50
CA PRO A 36 12.76 -6.55 15.52
C PRO A 36 11.48 -5.94 16.11
N ALA A 37 11.19 -4.71 15.73
CA ALA A 37 9.96 -4.03 16.12
C ALA A 37 9.17 -3.62 14.88
N ARG A 38 7.84 -3.63 14.97
CA ARG A 38 6.96 -3.04 13.95
C ARG A 38 6.62 -1.60 14.30
N VAL A 39 6.12 -0.85 13.33
CA VAL A 39 5.48 0.45 13.62
C VAL A 39 4.23 0.20 14.46
N SER A 40 3.98 1.08 15.44
CA SER A 40 2.86 0.97 16.38
C SER A 40 1.50 1.15 15.70
N PHE A 41 1.43 2.06 14.72
CA PHE A 41 0.28 2.31 13.85
C PHE A 41 0.41 1.58 12.51
N SER A 42 -0.56 1.81 11.61
CA SER A 42 -0.61 1.22 10.26
C SER A 42 -0.14 2.20 9.17
N PRO A 43 1.18 2.38 8.96
CA PRO A 43 1.70 3.30 7.96
C PRO A 43 1.36 2.89 6.53
N VAL A 44 1.32 1.59 6.23
CA VAL A 44 1.01 1.07 4.90
C VAL A 44 -0.47 1.30 4.59
N ASP A 45 -1.38 0.99 5.53
CA ASP A 45 -2.81 1.27 5.35
C ASP A 45 -3.08 2.77 5.08
N LEU A 46 -2.44 3.64 5.86
CA LEU A 46 -2.57 5.10 5.68
C LEU A 46 -2.02 5.55 4.34
N GLY A 47 -0.81 5.10 3.98
CA GLY A 47 -0.19 5.39 2.69
C GLY A 47 -1.05 4.94 1.52
N THR A 48 -1.58 3.71 1.58
CA THR A 48 -2.44 3.16 0.52
C THR A 48 -3.74 3.95 0.40
N GLY A 49 -4.32 4.39 1.52
CA GLY A 49 -5.46 5.30 1.52
C GLY A 49 -5.14 6.65 0.87
N MET A 50 -3.96 7.20 1.09
CA MET A 50 -3.51 8.45 0.45
C MET A 50 -3.26 8.26 -1.05
N HIS A 51 -2.69 7.14 -1.48
CA HIS A 51 -2.54 6.80 -2.90
C HIS A 51 -3.90 6.60 -3.58
N ALA A 52 -4.83 5.89 -2.95
CA ALA A 52 -6.19 5.72 -3.45
C ALA A 52 -6.89 7.07 -3.62
N THR A 53 -6.79 7.93 -2.61
CA THR A 53 -7.39 9.28 -2.63
C THR A 53 -6.79 10.10 -3.77
N SER A 54 -5.47 10.10 -3.92
CA SER A 54 -4.77 10.81 -5.01
C SER A 54 -5.21 10.28 -6.38
N GLY A 55 -5.29 8.96 -6.55
CA GLY A 55 -5.75 8.33 -7.80
C GLY A 55 -7.20 8.66 -8.14
N ILE A 56 -8.10 8.68 -7.15
CA ILE A 56 -9.50 9.09 -7.32
C ILE A 56 -9.59 10.56 -7.75
N LEU A 57 -8.84 11.45 -7.09
CA LEU A 57 -8.82 12.87 -7.45
C LEU A 57 -8.29 13.08 -8.88
N ALA A 58 -7.21 12.38 -9.25
CA ALA A 58 -6.68 12.41 -10.61
C ALA A 58 -7.70 11.88 -11.64
N GLY A 59 -8.40 10.80 -11.32
CA GLY A 59 -9.47 10.25 -12.15
C GLY A 59 -10.63 11.23 -12.34
N LEU A 60 -11.04 11.94 -11.28
CA LEU A 60 -12.09 12.97 -11.37
C LEU A 60 -11.65 14.16 -12.24
N MET A 61 -10.40 14.60 -12.11
CA MET A 61 -9.83 15.65 -12.97
C MET A 61 -9.81 15.20 -14.44
N ASN A 62 -9.35 13.98 -14.72
CA ASN A 62 -9.31 13.44 -16.06
C ASN A 62 -10.71 13.31 -16.67
N ARG A 63 -11.68 12.81 -15.89
CA ARG A 63 -13.10 12.73 -16.30
C ARG A 63 -13.67 14.10 -16.64
N GLY A 64 -13.24 15.16 -15.96
CA GLY A 64 -13.63 16.54 -16.30
C GLY A 64 -13.22 16.96 -17.71
N ASN A 65 -12.12 16.41 -18.23
CA ASN A 65 -11.61 16.71 -19.57
C ASN A 65 -12.14 15.74 -20.64
N THR A 66 -12.28 14.46 -20.30
CA THR A 66 -12.62 13.40 -21.28
C THR A 66 -14.09 13.00 -21.27
N GLY A 67 -14.81 13.27 -20.17
CA GLY A 67 -16.14 12.71 -19.92
C GLY A 67 -16.15 11.26 -19.44
N GLU A 68 -14.99 10.60 -19.40
CA GLU A 68 -14.87 9.17 -19.07
C GLU A 68 -14.30 8.94 -17.67
N GLY A 69 -14.87 7.97 -16.95
CA GLY A 69 -14.30 7.51 -15.68
C GLY A 69 -13.05 6.64 -15.89
N CYS A 70 -12.38 6.31 -14.80
CA CYS A 70 -11.29 5.33 -14.79
C CYS A 70 -11.45 4.34 -13.64
N TYR A 71 -10.73 3.23 -13.74
CA TYR A 71 -10.54 2.29 -12.64
C TYR A 71 -9.24 2.63 -11.91
N VAL A 72 -9.31 2.70 -10.57
CA VAL A 72 -8.15 3.00 -9.72
C VAL A 72 -7.81 1.74 -8.93
N GLU A 73 -6.60 1.22 -9.13
CA GLU A 73 -6.07 0.11 -8.36
C GLU A 73 -4.90 0.58 -7.50
N VAL A 74 -4.90 0.15 -6.24
CA VAL A 74 -3.79 0.33 -5.31
C VAL A 74 -3.62 -0.93 -4.48
N SER A 75 -2.38 -1.22 -4.07
CA SER A 75 -2.07 -2.32 -3.16
C SER A 75 -1.25 -1.86 -1.96
N LEU A 76 -1.39 -2.58 -0.85
CA LEU A 76 -0.55 -2.38 0.33
C LEU A 76 0.93 -2.66 -0.01
N LEU A 77 1.19 -3.68 -0.83
CA LEU A 77 2.55 -4.02 -1.27
C LEU A 77 3.20 -2.87 -2.04
N ASP A 78 2.55 -2.31 -3.07
CA ASP A 78 3.13 -1.22 -3.86
C ASP A 78 3.41 -0.01 -2.97
N THR A 79 2.49 0.32 -2.07
CA THR A 79 2.68 1.39 -1.09
C THR A 79 3.89 1.14 -0.18
N ALA A 80 4.08 -0.11 0.26
CA ALA A 80 5.19 -0.47 1.14
C ALA A 80 6.54 -0.50 0.41
N MET A 81 6.56 -0.62 -0.92
CA MET A 81 7.77 -0.68 -1.75
C MET A 81 8.20 0.69 -2.30
N GLY A 82 7.26 1.63 -2.47
CA GLY A 82 7.51 2.99 -2.96
C GLY A 82 7.11 3.20 -4.41
#